data_AF-A0AAE0R9P7-F1
#
_entry.id   AF-A0AAE0R9P7-F1
#
_cell.length_a   1.000
_cell.length_b   1.000
_cell.length_c   1.000
_cell.angle_alpha   90.00
_cell.angle_beta   90.00
_cell.angle_gamma   90.00
#
_symmetry.space_group_name_H-M   'P 1'
#
loop_
_entity.id
_entity.type
_entity.pdbx_description
1 polymer ?
#
loop_
_entity_poly.entity_id
_entity_poly.type
_entity_poly.pdbx_seq_one_letter_code
_entity_poly.pdbx_strand_id
1 'polypeptide(L)'
;MNEPGKVPFGSLAFMPGKLVHTNELTVLLGDNWFAKCSAKQAQTLVEHRKKHVKNKLDDLHKVVKSFQDRAGFTDDFEKMTCNGEDFVDIREEVVKQEAVNKAYGPNGSVEYPTFLETLRGVLDGAPTGDSIVLLGDFNAHVGNNSDTWRGMIGRNGPPDLNSSGVLLLDFCPFVHNEHHVQA
;
A
#
# COMPACT_ATOMS: atom_id res chain seq x y z
N MET A 1 -30.97 51.64 -5.64
CA MET A 1 -29.90 51.23 -6.57
C MET A 1 -29.78 49.72 -6.48
N ASN A 2 -30.35 48.98 -7.42
CA ASN A 2 -30.17 47.52 -7.50
C ASN A 2 -29.59 47.24 -8.89
N GLU A 3 -28.26 47.22 -9.00
CA GLU A 3 -27.63 46.75 -10.22
C GLU A 3 -27.81 45.23 -10.33
N PRO A 4 -28.14 44.69 -11.51
CA PRO A 4 -28.20 43.25 -11.72
C PRO A 4 -26.79 42.65 -11.52
N GLY A 5 -26.70 41.63 -10.67
CA GLY A 5 -25.45 40.89 -10.43
C GLY A 5 -25.00 40.15 -11.69
N LYS A 6 -23.68 39.96 -11.85
CA LYS A 6 -23.10 39.22 -12.97
C LYS A 6 -22.83 37.77 -12.55
N VAL A 7 -23.39 36.81 -13.28
CA VAL A 7 -23.16 35.37 -13.06
C VAL A 7 -22.13 34.88 -14.08
N PRO A 8 -20.99 34.33 -13.66
CA PRO A 8 -20.00 33.79 -14.59
C PRO A 8 -20.57 32.57 -15.33
N PHE A 9 -20.47 32.57 -16.65
CA PHE A 9 -20.88 31.48 -17.54
C PHE A 9 -19.64 30.99 -18.31
N GLY A 10 -18.69 30.41 -17.58
CA GLY A 10 -17.37 30.03 -18.09
C GLY A 10 -16.29 31.09 -17.81
N SER A 11 -15.10 30.91 -18.40
CA SER A 11 -13.90 31.71 -18.09
C SER A 11 -13.93 33.15 -18.62
N LEU A 12 -14.71 33.43 -19.67
CA LEU A 12 -14.68 34.71 -20.38
C LEU A 12 -16.05 35.39 -20.54
N ALA A 13 -17.14 34.78 -20.05
CA ALA A 13 -18.50 35.30 -20.23
C ALA A 13 -19.23 35.49 -18.90
N PHE A 14 -20.05 36.54 -18.84
CA PHE A 14 -20.89 36.86 -17.69
C PHE A 14 -22.32 37.16 -18.15
N MET A 15 -23.30 36.55 -17.50
CA MET A 15 -24.72 36.82 -17.73
C MET A 15 -25.28 37.75 -16.65
N PRO A 16 -26.09 38.77 -17.00
CA PRO A 16 -26.80 39.59 -16.01
C PRO A 16 -27.88 38.74 -15.33
N GLY A 17 -27.96 38.81 -14.00
CA GLY A 17 -28.91 38.04 -13.21
C GLY A 17 -29.26 38.73 -11.89
N LYS A 18 -30.30 38.24 -11.23
CA LYS A 18 -30.74 38.74 -9.92
C LYS A 18 -30.79 37.57 -8.95
N LEU A 19 -30.25 37.77 -7.75
CA LEU A 19 -30.32 36.76 -6.69
C LEU A 19 -31.75 36.74 -6.11
N VAL A 20 -32.32 35.55 -6.04
CA VAL A 20 -33.66 35.29 -5.48
C VAL A 20 -33.50 34.18 -4.43
N HIS A 21 -34.25 34.25 -3.32
CA HIS A 21 -34.14 33.30 -2.18
C HIS A 21 -32.72 33.18 -1.60
N THR A 22 -32.15 34.31 -1.15
CA THR A 22 -30.75 34.42 -0.66
C THR A 22 -30.38 33.52 0.52
N ASN A 23 -31.37 33.03 1.27
CA ASN A 23 -31.15 32.15 2.43
C ASN A 23 -31.35 30.67 2.09
N GLU A 24 -31.77 30.31 0.88
CA GLU A 24 -31.95 28.91 0.48
C GLU A 24 -30.78 28.47 -0.41
N LEU A 25 -29.97 27.56 0.11
CA LEU A 25 -28.83 26.98 -0.59
C LEU A 25 -29.06 25.50 -0.81
N THR A 26 -28.54 24.97 -1.92
CA THR A 26 -28.52 23.52 -2.16
C THR A 26 -27.11 23.01 -1.91
N VAL A 27 -26.95 22.14 -0.92
CA VAL A 27 -25.65 21.59 -0.53
C VAL A 27 -25.54 20.13 -0.92
N LEU A 28 -24.36 19.73 -1.42
CA LEU A 28 -24.00 18.33 -1.65
C LEU A 28 -23.59 17.70 -0.32
N LEU A 29 -24.29 16.65 0.11
CA LEU A 29 -24.00 15.92 1.35
C LEU A 29 -22.96 14.81 1.14
N GLY A 30 -23.02 14.12 -0.01
CA GLY A 30 -22.18 12.97 -0.40
C GLY A 30 -22.95 12.11 -1.42
N ASP A 31 -22.27 11.24 -2.18
CA ASP A 31 -22.90 10.25 -3.08
C ASP A 31 -23.96 10.83 -4.05
N ASN A 32 -23.73 12.06 -4.53
CA ASN A 32 -24.67 12.82 -5.38
C ASN A 32 -26.03 13.17 -4.73
N TRP A 33 -26.12 13.11 -3.40
CA TRP A 33 -27.29 13.58 -2.65
C TRP A 33 -27.22 15.08 -2.37
N PHE A 34 -28.25 15.80 -2.81
CA PHE A 34 -28.41 17.24 -2.60
C PHE A 34 -29.56 17.54 -1.64
N ALA A 35 -29.34 18.48 -0.72
CA ALA A 35 -30.36 18.94 0.21
C ALA A 35 -30.47 20.46 0.19
N LYS A 36 -31.71 20.96 0.31
CA LYS A 36 -31.95 22.39 0.55
C LYS A 36 -31.68 22.70 2.02
N CYS A 37 -30.94 23.77 2.28
CA CYS A 37 -30.62 24.20 3.62
C CYS A 37 -30.55 25.73 3.71
N SER A 38 -30.66 26.26 4.92
CA SER A 38 -30.41 27.68 5.18
C SER A 38 -28.94 28.04 5.00
N ALA A 39 -28.64 29.30 4.65
CA ALA A 39 -27.29 29.84 4.65
C ALA A 39 -26.52 29.57 5.97
N LYS A 40 -27.21 29.66 7.12
CA LYS A 40 -26.62 29.37 8.44
C LYS A 40 -26.22 27.90 8.59
N GLN A 41 -27.04 26.98 8.10
CA GLN A 41 -26.76 25.54 8.16
C GLN A 41 -25.62 25.16 7.22
N ALA A 42 -25.59 25.73 6.01
CA ALA A 42 -24.50 25.52 5.05
C ALA A 42 -23.15 25.97 5.62
N GLN A 43 -23.12 27.09 6.34
CA GLN A 43 -21.91 27.57 7.00
C GLN A 43 -21.36 26.55 7.99
N THR A 44 -22.21 25.98 8.86
CA THR A 44 -21.81 24.94 9.81
C THR A 44 -21.24 23.71 9.11
N LEU A 45 -21.86 23.28 7.99
CA LEU A 45 -21.36 22.15 7.20
C LEU A 45 -19.95 22.41 6.66
N VAL A 46 -19.71 23.63 6.12
CA VAL A 46 -18.39 24.04 5.64
C VAL A 46 -17.37 24.07 6.78
N GLU A 47 -17.74 24.61 7.94
CA GLU A 47 -16.88 24.64 9.14
C GLU A 47 -16.46 23.23 9.55
N HIS A 48 -17.41 22.30 9.59
CA HIS A 48 -17.18 20.91 9.97
C HIS A 48 -16.24 20.21 8.97
N ARG A 49 -16.45 20.43 7.67
CA ARG A 49 -15.59 19.90 6.60
C ARG A 49 -14.17 20.46 6.69
N LYS A 50 -14.01 21.77 6.92
CA LYS A 50 -12.70 22.40 7.13
C LYS A 50 -11.96 21.79 8.33
N LYS A 51 -12.66 21.58 9.45
CA LYS A 51 -12.09 20.96 10.65
C LYS A 51 -11.63 19.53 10.38
N HIS A 52 -12.44 18.73 9.67
CA HIS A 52 -12.09 17.35 9.33
C HIS A 52 -10.79 17.25 8.52
N VAL A 53 -10.63 18.11 7.52
CA VAL A 53 -9.41 18.15 6.69
C VAL A 53 -8.20 18.57 7.52
N LYS A 54 -8.34 19.57 8.42
CA LYS A 54 -7.26 19.99 9.32
C LYS A 54 -6.83 18.86 10.25
N ASN A 55 -7.78 18.20 10.91
CA ASN A 55 -7.46 17.08 11.80
C ASN A 55 -6.71 15.95 11.06
N LYS A 56 -7.15 15.60 9.85
CA LYS A 56 -6.46 14.61 9.02
C LYS A 56 -5.02 15.00 8.70
N LEU A 57 -4.79 16.29 8.42
CA LEU A 57 -3.46 16.81 8.16
C LEU A 57 -2.57 16.73 9.43
N ASP A 58 -3.11 17.08 10.58
CA ASP A 58 -2.40 17.03 11.86
C ASP A 58 -2.01 15.59 12.24
N ASP A 59 -2.91 14.64 12.05
CA ASP A 59 -2.63 13.23 12.30
C ASP A 59 -1.55 12.69 11.36
N LEU A 60 -1.56 13.10 10.08
CA LEU A 60 -0.52 12.74 9.13
C LEU A 60 0.85 13.32 9.54
N HIS A 61 0.90 14.57 9.99
CA HIS A 61 2.14 15.17 10.49
C HIS A 61 2.69 14.44 11.73
N LYS A 62 1.83 13.97 12.64
CA LYS A 62 2.26 13.14 13.78
C LYS A 62 2.89 11.83 13.31
N VAL A 63 2.28 11.19 12.31
CA VAL A 63 2.80 9.95 11.74
C VAL A 63 4.18 10.18 11.11
N VAL A 64 4.34 11.22 10.30
CA VAL A 64 5.65 11.60 9.73
C VAL A 64 6.69 11.83 10.83
N LYS A 65 6.33 12.56 11.90
CA LYS A 65 7.23 12.79 13.03
C LYS A 65 7.65 11.50 13.72
N SER A 66 6.69 10.59 13.96
CA SER A 66 7.01 9.29 14.57
C SER A 66 7.98 8.46 13.73
N PHE A 67 7.90 8.55 12.40
CA PHE A 67 8.86 7.90 11.51
C PHE A 67 10.24 8.56 11.56
N GLN A 68 10.31 9.89 11.63
CA GLN A 68 11.57 10.61 11.78
C GLN A 68 12.26 10.28 13.10
N ASP A 69 11.51 10.27 14.21
CA ASP A 69 12.03 9.92 15.53
C ASP A 69 12.58 8.48 15.53
N ARG A 70 11.90 7.54 14.85
CA ARG A 70 12.37 6.15 14.71
C ARG A 70 13.63 6.03 13.86
N ALA A 71 13.75 6.79 12.77
CA ALA A 71 14.94 6.78 11.93
C ALA A 71 16.15 7.42 12.63
N GLY A 72 15.93 8.48 13.41
CA GLY A 72 16.98 9.07 14.26
C GLY A 72 17.48 8.08 15.33
N PHE A 73 16.59 7.27 15.89
CA PHE A 73 16.95 6.27 16.90
C PHE A 73 17.91 5.19 16.37
N THR A 74 17.79 4.79 15.10
CA THR A 74 18.73 3.85 14.47
C THR A 74 20.08 4.49 14.15
N ASP A 75 20.10 5.73 13.69
CA ASP A 75 21.35 6.48 13.44
C ASP A 75 22.13 6.73 14.74
N ASP A 76 21.44 7.01 15.84
CA ASP A 76 22.08 7.22 17.14
C ASP A 76 22.64 5.91 17.73
N PHE A 77 21.98 4.77 17.44
CA PHE A 77 22.53 3.44 17.77
C PHE A 77 23.82 3.16 16.98
N GLU A 78 23.83 3.43 15.67
CA GLU A 78 25.04 3.27 14.85
C GLU A 78 26.20 4.12 15.38
N LYS A 79 25.95 5.39 15.74
CA LYS A 79 26.98 6.27 16.33
C LYS A 79 27.50 5.77 17.67
N MET A 80 26.69 5.11 18.49
CA MET A 80 27.15 4.48 19.74
C MET A 80 28.00 3.23 19.47
N THR A 81 27.70 2.44 18.45
CA THR A 81 28.50 1.24 18.11
C THR A 81 29.89 1.57 17.55
N CYS A 82 30.09 2.76 16.97
CA CYS A 82 31.36 3.19 16.38
C CYS A 82 32.41 3.72 17.39
N ASN A 83 32.02 3.97 18.64
CA ASN A 83 32.89 4.64 19.64
C ASN A 83 33.59 3.69 20.64
N GLY A 84 33.50 2.38 20.42
CA GLY A 84 34.37 1.40 21.10
C GLY A 84 33.95 1.03 22.51
N GLU A 85 33.83 -0.30 22.70
CA GLU A 85 34.13 -1.05 23.93
C GLU A 85 33.24 -0.79 25.15
N ASP A 86 32.02 -1.37 25.16
CA ASP A 86 31.49 -2.21 26.26
C ASP A 86 30.05 -2.70 25.98
N PHE A 87 29.79 -3.28 24.81
CA PHE A 87 28.48 -3.89 24.52
C PHE A 87 28.61 -5.38 24.28
N VAL A 88 27.86 -6.16 25.07
CA VAL A 88 27.72 -7.60 24.86
C VAL A 88 26.61 -7.80 23.85
N ASP A 89 27.00 -8.06 22.61
CA ASP A 89 26.09 -8.45 21.54
C ASP A 89 25.57 -9.88 21.84
N ILE A 90 24.28 -10.01 22.19
CA ILE A 90 23.66 -11.31 22.43
C ILE A 90 23.41 -11.93 21.06
N ARG A 91 24.40 -12.69 20.57
CA ARG A 91 24.29 -13.48 19.36
C ARG A 91 23.76 -14.85 19.71
N GLU A 92 22.53 -15.14 19.31
CA GLU A 92 22.05 -16.52 19.26
C GLU A 92 22.75 -17.23 18.10
N GLU A 93 23.37 -18.39 18.36
CA GLU A 93 23.87 -19.24 17.29
C GLU A 93 22.68 -19.74 16.46
N VAL A 94 22.56 -19.24 15.23
CA VAL A 94 21.58 -19.74 14.26
C VAL A 94 22.05 -21.10 13.78
N VAL A 95 21.59 -22.16 14.43
CA VAL A 95 21.83 -23.53 13.98
C VAL A 95 20.97 -23.77 12.74
N LYS A 96 21.64 -23.89 11.59
CA LYS A 96 21.12 -23.88 10.21
C LYS A 96 20.56 -22.53 9.78
N GLN A 97 21.34 -21.88 8.93
CA GLN A 97 20.99 -20.62 8.31
C GLN A 97 20.02 -20.89 7.16
N GLU A 98 18.74 -21.09 7.49
CA GLU A 98 17.69 -20.96 6.50
C GLU A 98 17.72 -19.52 6.00
N ALA A 99 18.07 -19.32 4.73
CA ALA A 99 18.03 -18.00 4.11
C ALA A 99 16.56 -17.59 3.96
N VAL A 100 16.01 -16.93 4.99
CA VAL A 100 14.64 -16.42 4.98
C VAL A 100 14.61 -15.14 4.16
N ASN A 101 14.20 -15.26 2.91
CA ASN A 101 14.00 -14.13 2.02
C ASN A 101 12.53 -13.69 2.08
N LYS A 102 12.29 -12.45 2.53
CA LYS A 102 10.95 -11.85 2.52
C LYS A 102 10.73 -11.15 1.18
N ALA A 103 9.70 -11.56 0.46
CA ALA A 103 9.31 -10.96 -0.82
C ALA A 103 7.86 -10.48 -0.76
N TYR A 104 7.58 -9.34 -1.40
CA TYR A 104 6.22 -8.85 -1.59
C TYR A 104 5.95 -8.74 -3.09
N GLY A 105 4.90 -9.43 -3.54
CA GLY A 105 4.49 -9.41 -4.94
C GLY A 105 3.83 -8.08 -5.32
N PRO A 106 3.97 -7.63 -6.57
CA PRO A 106 3.32 -6.41 -7.02
C PRO A 106 1.79 -6.59 -7.08
N ASN A 107 1.07 -5.50 -6.80
CA ASN A 107 -0.39 -5.48 -6.87
C ASN A 107 -0.91 -5.60 -8.32
N GLY A 108 -0.10 -5.21 -9.30
CA GLY A 108 -0.40 -5.25 -10.72
C GLY A 108 0.27 -6.43 -11.43
N SER A 109 -0.47 -7.13 -12.29
CA SER A 109 0.04 -8.27 -13.08
C SER A 109 1.09 -7.88 -14.14
N VAL A 110 1.15 -6.61 -14.53
CA VAL A 110 2.11 -6.11 -15.55
C VAL A 110 3.55 -6.13 -15.05
N GLU A 111 3.75 -5.89 -13.76
CA GLU A 111 5.08 -5.81 -13.13
C GLU A 111 5.55 -7.18 -12.60
N TYR A 112 4.65 -8.17 -12.61
CA TYR A 112 4.90 -9.51 -12.07
C TYR A 112 6.06 -10.26 -12.75
N PRO A 113 6.22 -10.22 -14.10
CA PRO A 113 7.36 -10.86 -14.76
C PRO A 113 8.70 -10.29 -14.29
N THR A 114 8.83 -8.97 -14.21
CA THR A 114 10.05 -8.28 -13.72
C THR A 114 10.34 -8.64 -12.26
N PHE A 115 9.30 -8.78 -11.44
CA PHE A 115 9.41 -9.27 -10.07
C PHE A 115 9.99 -10.69 -10.01
N LEU A 116 9.49 -11.61 -10.85
CA LEU A 116 9.99 -12.98 -10.90
C LEU A 116 11.43 -13.07 -11.41
N GLU A 117 11.84 -12.23 -12.38
CA GLU A 117 13.24 -12.15 -12.81
C GLU A 117 14.16 -11.66 -11.69
N THR A 118 13.71 -10.66 -10.93
CA THR A 118 14.46 -10.17 -9.77
C THR A 118 14.59 -11.26 -8.70
N LEU A 119 13.49 -11.97 -8.42
CA LEU A 119 13.45 -13.08 -7.47
C LEU A 119 14.39 -14.21 -7.89
N ARG A 120 14.43 -14.54 -9.20
CA ARG A 120 15.38 -15.51 -9.77
C ARG A 120 16.81 -15.14 -9.45
N GLY A 121 17.22 -13.90 -9.72
CA GLY A 121 18.60 -13.46 -9.46
C GLY A 121 18.99 -13.55 -7.98
N VAL A 122 18.03 -13.37 -7.07
CA VAL A 122 18.26 -13.56 -5.63
C VAL A 122 18.42 -15.03 -5.27
N LEU A 123 17.61 -15.91 -5.88
CA LEU A 123 17.68 -17.36 -5.66
C LEU A 123 18.98 -17.95 -6.24
N ASP A 124 19.40 -17.51 -7.42
CA ASP A 124 20.66 -17.93 -8.05
C ASP A 124 21.90 -17.50 -7.25
N GLY A 125 21.77 -16.46 -6.43
CA GLY A 125 22.83 -15.99 -5.52
C GLY A 125 22.91 -16.76 -4.19
N ALA A 126 21.97 -17.66 -3.91
CA ALA A 126 21.93 -18.41 -2.66
C ALA A 126 22.90 -19.61 -2.69
N PRO A 127 23.51 -19.98 -1.54
CA PRO A 127 24.39 -21.14 -1.47
C PRO A 127 23.69 -22.44 -1.88
N THR A 128 24.32 -23.20 -2.80
CA THR A 128 23.80 -24.49 -3.24
C THR A 128 23.83 -25.52 -2.10
N GLY A 129 22.66 -26.06 -1.73
CA GLY A 129 22.52 -27.06 -0.66
C GLY A 129 21.72 -26.59 0.56
N ASP A 130 21.43 -25.29 0.67
CA ASP A 130 20.58 -24.74 1.71
C ASP A 130 19.10 -24.75 1.30
N SER A 131 18.21 -24.93 2.28
CA SER A 131 16.76 -24.82 2.09
C SER A 131 16.37 -23.35 2.10
N ILE A 132 15.73 -22.89 1.02
CA ILE A 132 15.27 -21.50 0.90
C ILE A 132 13.77 -21.48 1.18
N VAL A 133 13.39 -20.66 2.16
CA VAL A 133 11.98 -20.43 2.50
C VAL A 133 11.61 -19.03 2.02
N LEU A 134 10.65 -18.96 1.10
CA LEU A 134 10.11 -17.71 0.59
C LEU A 134 8.86 -17.35 1.39
N LEU A 135 8.92 -16.28 2.17
CA LEU A 135 7.80 -15.83 3.00
C LEU A 135 7.29 -14.47 2.50
N GLY A 136 5.98 -14.38 2.26
CA GLY A 136 5.32 -13.11 1.98
C GLY A 136 4.04 -13.24 1.19
N ASP A 137 3.42 -12.09 0.94
CA ASP A 137 2.23 -11.99 0.10
C ASP A 137 2.67 -11.74 -1.35
N PHE A 138 2.50 -12.76 -2.20
CA PHE A 138 2.81 -12.67 -3.62
C PHE A 138 1.66 -12.06 -4.42
N ASN A 139 0.52 -11.74 -3.80
CA ASN A 139 -0.67 -11.24 -4.49
C ASN A 139 -1.09 -12.16 -5.67
N ALA A 140 -0.80 -13.45 -5.53
CA ALA A 140 -0.97 -14.49 -6.53
C ALA A 140 -1.98 -15.52 -6.01
N HIS A 141 -3.04 -15.74 -6.78
CA HIS A 141 -4.03 -16.77 -6.49
C HIS A 141 -3.68 -17.97 -7.35
N VAL A 142 -3.23 -19.06 -6.73
CA VAL A 142 -2.71 -20.26 -7.42
C VAL A 142 -3.76 -21.37 -7.58
N GLY A 143 -5.00 -21.12 -7.14
CA GLY A 143 -6.08 -22.09 -7.15
C GLY A 143 -5.86 -23.27 -6.19
N ASN A 144 -6.68 -24.31 -6.35
CA ASN A 144 -6.64 -25.52 -5.51
C ASN A 144 -6.44 -26.82 -6.33
N ASN A 145 -5.79 -26.72 -7.49
CA ASN A 145 -5.59 -27.87 -8.39
C ASN A 145 -4.35 -28.68 -7.99
N SER A 146 -4.35 -29.23 -6.78
CA SER A 146 -3.22 -29.98 -6.22
C SER A 146 -2.88 -31.27 -6.99
N ASP A 147 -3.81 -31.75 -7.84
CA ASP A 147 -3.58 -32.90 -8.71
C ASP A 147 -2.61 -32.56 -9.84
N THR A 148 -2.74 -31.35 -10.41
CA THR A 148 -1.86 -30.85 -11.48
C THR A 148 -0.53 -30.34 -10.92
N TRP A 149 -0.57 -29.61 -9.80
CA TRP A 149 0.60 -28.97 -9.19
C TRP A 149 1.02 -29.66 -7.88
N ARG A 150 1.20 -30.99 -7.95
CA ARG A 150 1.49 -31.84 -6.80
C ARG A 150 2.81 -31.44 -6.14
N GLY A 151 2.75 -31.10 -4.86
CA GLY A 151 3.93 -30.69 -4.07
C GLY A 151 4.31 -29.22 -4.17
N MET A 152 3.61 -28.44 -5.02
CA MET A 152 3.83 -26.99 -5.18
C MET A 152 2.72 -26.15 -4.55
N ILE A 153 1.48 -26.66 -4.53
CA ILE A 153 0.34 -25.98 -3.90
C ILE A 153 -0.35 -26.86 -2.86
N GLY A 154 -0.90 -26.22 -1.84
CA GLY A 154 -1.73 -26.86 -0.82
C GLY A 154 -3.06 -27.38 -1.39
N ARG A 155 -3.68 -28.33 -0.68
CA ARG A 155 -5.02 -28.88 -0.99
C ARG A 155 -6.18 -28.01 -0.48
N ASN A 156 -5.85 -26.97 0.26
CA ASN A 156 -6.78 -26.08 0.93
C ASN A 156 -6.56 -24.69 0.36
N GLY A 157 -7.48 -24.22 -0.46
CA GLY A 157 -7.41 -22.91 -1.09
C GLY A 157 -8.66 -22.64 -1.92
N PRO A 158 -8.99 -21.37 -2.19
CA PRO A 158 -10.03 -21.04 -3.14
C PRO A 158 -9.63 -21.51 -4.55
N PRO A 159 -10.58 -21.88 -5.41
CA PRO A 159 -10.30 -22.48 -6.72
C PRO A 159 -9.83 -21.47 -7.77
N ASP A 160 -9.73 -20.19 -7.41
CA ASP A 160 -9.41 -19.11 -8.33
C ASP A 160 -7.91 -19.04 -8.64
N LEU A 161 -7.61 -18.90 -9.92
CA LEU A 161 -6.26 -18.78 -10.47
C LEU A 161 -6.17 -17.44 -11.19
N ASN A 162 -5.36 -16.51 -10.69
CA ASN A 162 -5.13 -15.21 -11.34
C ASN A 162 -3.88 -15.26 -12.23
N SER A 163 -3.68 -14.24 -13.08
CA SER A 163 -2.55 -14.21 -14.02
C SER A 163 -1.18 -14.24 -13.32
N SER A 164 -1.05 -13.58 -12.17
CA SER A 164 0.14 -13.65 -11.31
C SER A 164 0.39 -15.06 -10.77
N GLY A 165 -0.68 -15.80 -10.40
CA GLY A 165 -0.61 -17.18 -9.94
C GLY A 165 -0.16 -18.15 -11.02
N VAL A 166 -0.59 -17.97 -12.27
CA VAL A 166 -0.08 -18.77 -13.40
C VAL A 166 1.43 -18.58 -13.56
N LEU A 167 1.89 -17.33 -13.57
CA LEU A 167 3.32 -17.01 -13.72
C LEU A 167 4.15 -17.55 -12.53
N LEU A 168 3.60 -17.50 -11.31
CA LEU A 168 4.27 -18.05 -10.13
C LEU A 168 4.38 -19.58 -10.20
N LEU A 169 3.33 -20.26 -10.66
CA LEU A 169 3.33 -21.71 -10.86
C LEU A 169 4.28 -22.15 -11.97
N ASP A 170 4.42 -21.35 -13.04
CA ASP A 170 5.41 -21.61 -14.09
C ASP A 170 6.85 -21.36 -13.61
N PHE A 171 7.04 -20.51 -12.59
CA PHE A 171 8.35 -20.16 -12.03
C PHE A 171 8.92 -21.24 -11.08
N CYS A 172 8.11 -21.74 -10.14
CA CYS A 172 8.54 -22.68 -9.09
C CYS A 172 9.20 -23.99 -9.56
N PRO A 173 8.79 -24.65 -10.67
CA PRO A 173 9.43 -25.86 -11.16
C PRO A 173 10.91 -25.70 -11.48
N PHE A 174 11.33 -24.50 -11.91
CA PHE A 174 12.73 -24.22 -12.23
C PHE A 174 13.60 -24.15 -10.97
N VAL A 175 13.04 -23.70 -9.86
CA VAL A 175 13.77 -23.54 -8.59
C VAL A 175 13.95 -24.89 -7.88
N HIS A 176 12.98 -25.81 -8.04
CA HIS A 176 12.98 -27.12 -7.39
C HIS A 176 14.05 -28.10 -7.94
N ASN A 177 14.61 -27.84 -9.13
CA ASN A 177 15.67 -28.67 -9.72
C ASN A 177 17.09 -28.31 -9.23
N GLU A 178 17.28 -27.12 -8.67
CA GLU A 178 18.58 -26.67 -8.13
C GLU A 178 18.57 -26.48 -6.60
N HIS A 179 17.40 -26.19 -5.99
CA HIS A 179 17.25 -25.97 -4.54
C HIS A 179 15.94 -26.56 -4.00
N HIS A 180 15.93 -27.03 -2.75
CA HIS A 180 14.71 -27.50 -2.09
C HIS A 180 13.92 -26.29 -1.57
N VAL A 181 12.93 -25.84 -2.32
CA VAL A 181 12.11 -24.66 -1.98
C VAL A 181 10.75 -25.10 -1.47
N GLN A 182 10.41 -24.67 -0.26
CA GLN A 182 9.07 -24.81 0.32
C GLN A 182 8.42 -23.43 0.33
N ALA A 183 7.26 -23.34 -0.33
CA ALA A 183 6.39 -22.18 -0.33
C ALA A 183 5.30 -22.32 0.74
#